data_AF-A0A521UNL1-F1
#
_entry.id   AF-A0A521UNL1-F1
#
_cell.length_a   1.000
_cell.length_b   1.000
_cell.length_c   1.000
_cell.angle_alpha   90.00
_cell.angle_beta   90.00
_cell.angle_gamma   90.00
#
_symmetry.space_group_name_H-M   'P 1'
#
loop_
_entity.id
_entity.type
_entity.pdbx_description
1 polymer ?
#
loop_
_entity_poly.entity_id
_entity_poly.type
_entity_poly.pdbx_seq_one_letter_code
_entity_poly.pdbx_strand_id
1 'polypeptide(L)'
;MAGEYLLRRYGNGIHVTYHDLKDPAVRARSSAFLTDLSQQGWALPTVLVDGEMAQQGYLDLSSLVAVVARKLEGPPTKCVKGR
;
A
#
# COMPACT_ATOMS: atom_id res chain seq x y z
N MET A 1 -11.69 1.06 8.38
CA MET A 1 -10.31 0.53 8.31
C MET A 1 -9.98 0.23 6.85
N ALA A 2 -8.94 0.85 6.27
CA ALA A 2 -8.60 0.65 4.85
C ALA A 2 -8.25 -0.81 4.51
N GLY A 3 -7.50 -1.47 5.39
CA GLY A 3 -7.12 -2.88 5.22
C GLY A 3 -8.33 -3.81 5.18
N GLU A 4 -9.27 -3.68 6.11
CA GLU A 4 -10.50 -4.48 6.10
C GLU A 4 -11.34 -4.28 4.83
N TYR A 5 -11.42 -3.03 4.34
CA TYR A 5 -12.14 -2.73 3.10
C TYR A 5 -11.49 -3.45 1.91
N LEU A 6 -10.17 -3.38 1.79
CA LEU A 6 -9.42 -4.06 0.73
C LEU A 6 -9.57 -5.58 0.81
N LEU A 7 -9.49 -6.16 2.02
CA LEU A 7 -9.69 -7.59 2.23
C LEU A 7 -11.10 -8.04 1.83
N ARG A 8 -12.14 -7.24 2.13
CA ARG A 8 -13.51 -7.53 1.68
C ARG A 8 -13.66 -7.44 0.16
N ARG A 9 -12.93 -6.52 -0.49
CA ARG A 9 -13.03 -6.28 -1.94
C ARG A 9 -12.27 -7.33 -2.76
N TYR A 10 -11.07 -7.70 -2.31
CA TYR A 10 -10.13 -8.54 -3.08
C TYR A 10 -9.93 -9.94 -2.50
N GLY A 11 -10.41 -10.20 -1.29
CA GLY A 11 -10.32 -11.51 -0.63
C GLY A 11 -8.90 -12.03 -0.57
N ASN A 12 -8.72 -13.30 -0.97
CA ASN A 12 -7.44 -13.99 -0.97
C ASN A 12 -6.46 -13.48 -2.05
N GLY A 13 -6.86 -12.51 -2.88
CA GLY A 13 -5.98 -11.90 -3.89
C GLY A 13 -4.95 -10.95 -3.29
N ILE A 14 -5.08 -10.58 -2.02
CA ILE A 14 -4.14 -9.69 -1.34
C ILE A 14 -3.81 -10.18 0.07
N HIS A 15 -2.66 -9.75 0.58
CA HIS A 15 -2.31 -9.85 1.99
C HIS A 15 -2.07 -8.44 2.53
N VAL A 16 -2.69 -8.09 3.65
CA VAL A 16 -2.56 -6.76 4.27
C VAL A 16 -1.93 -6.91 5.65
N THR A 17 -0.80 -6.25 5.86
CA THR A 17 -0.13 -6.16 7.17
C THR A 17 -0.20 -4.73 7.69
N TYR A 18 -0.56 -4.56 8.96
CA TYR A 18 -0.56 -3.27 9.65
C TYR A 18 0.54 -3.26 10.71
N HIS A 19 1.38 -2.23 10.68
CA HIS A 19 2.44 -2.02 11.66
C HIS A 19 2.06 -0.83 12.57
N ASP A 20 1.63 -1.12 13.79
CA ASP A 20 1.35 -0.08 14.78
C ASP A 20 2.66 0.41 15.41
N LEU A 21 3.09 1.61 15.04
CA LEU A 21 4.30 2.24 15.58
C LEU A 21 4.14 2.70 17.04
N LYS A 22 2.94 2.61 17.62
CA LYS A 22 2.73 2.78 19.06
C LYS A 22 3.22 1.59 19.87
N ASP A 23 3.29 0.40 19.26
CA ASP A 23 3.92 -0.77 19.88
C ASP A 23 5.45 -0.59 19.85
N PRO A 24 6.13 -0.51 21.02
CA PRO A 24 7.58 -0.36 21.08
C PRO A 24 8.32 -1.50 20.38
N ALA A 25 7.79 -2.72 20.42
CA ALA A 25 8.38 -3.85 19.75
C ALA A 25 8.33 -3.65 18.24
N VAL A 26 7.17 -3.32 17.65
CA VAL A 26 7.04 -3.01 16.21
C VAL A 26 7.98 -1.86 15.82
N ARG A 27 7.99 -0.78 16.58
CA ARG A 27 8.86 0.37 16.32
C ARG A 27 10.34 -0.01 16.29
N ALA A 28 10.79 -0.87 17.20
CA ALA A 28 12.18 -1.33 17.24
C ALA A 28 12.56 -2.16 16.00
N ARG A 29 11.71 -3.13 15.59
CA ARG A 29 11.95 -3.97 14.39
C ARG A 29 11.85 -3.17 13.09
N SER A 30 11.05 -2.11 13.07
CA SER A 30 10.91 -1.21 11.91
C SER A 30 11.91 -0.04 11.91
N SER A 31 12.84 0.04 12.86
CA SER A 31 13.73 1.20 13.04
C SER A 31 14.48 1.62 11.78
N ALA A 32 15.13 0.67 11.08
CA ALA A 32 15.85 0.95 9.84
C ALA A 32 14.93 1.55 8.77
N PHE A 33 13.75 0.94 8.57
CA PHE A 33 12.75 1.43 7.64
C PHE A 33 12.25 2.84 8.01
N LEU A 34 12.02 3.12 9.29
CA LEU A 34 11.61 4.44 9.77
C LEU A 34 12.71 5.50 9.54
N THR A 35 13.99 5.12 9.67
CA THR A 35 15.11 6.00 9.34
C THR A 35 15.12 6.31 7.84
N ASP A 36 14.95 5.31 6.98
CA ASP A 36 14.90 5.49 5.53
C ASP A 36 13.71 6.38 5.12
N LEU A 37 12.53 6.17 5.71
CA LEU A 37 11.35 7.02 5.50
C LEU A 37 11.66 8.48 5.82
N SER A 38 12.29 8.74 6.97
CA SER A 38 12.64 10.08 7.40
C SER A 38 13.67 10.73 6.46
N GLN A 39 14.65 9.98 5.98
CA GLN A 39 15.67 10.49 5.05
C GLN A 39 15.08 10.82 3.68
N GLN A 40 14.09 10.04 3.23
CA GLN A 40 13.37 10.27 1.98
C GLN A 40 12.26 11.34 2.12
N GLY A 41 12.03 11.86 3.32
CA GLY A 41 10.98 12.85 3.60
C GLY A 41 9.57 12.29 3.50
N TRP A 42 9.38 10.98 3.66
CA TRP A 42 8.06 10.36 3.59
C TRP A 42 7.29 10.55 4.90
N ALA A 43 6.02 10.92 4.77
CA ALA A 43 5.10 11.12 5.88
C ALA A 43 4.41 9.81 6.30
N LEU A 44 4.14 9.70 7.59
CA LEU A 44 3.28 8.66 8.15
C LEU A 44 1.80 9.09 8.13
N PRO A 45 0.85 8.15 8.01
CA PRO A 45 1.04 6.74 7.66
C PRO A 45 1.59 6.58 6.23
N THR A 46 2.44 5.58 6.02
CA THR A 46 2.95 5.19 4.71
C THR A 46 2.36 3.83 4.32
N VAL A 47 1.87 3.72 3.09
CA VAL A 47 1.33 2.48 2.53
C VAL A 47 2.25 2.00 1.43
N LEU A 48 2.69 0.76 1.56
CA LEU A 48 3.43 0.05 0.53
C LEU A 48 2.53 -0.99 -0.12
N VAL A 49 2.63 -1.14 -1.44
CA VAL A 49 2.02 -2.23 -2.21
C VAL A 49 3.13 -2.94 -2.95
N ASP A 50 3.33 -4.23 -2.67
CA ASP A 50 4.45 -5.03 -3.17
C ASP A 50 5.83 -4.40 -2.92
N GLY A 51 6.00 -3.73 -1.77
CA GLY A 51 7.24 -3.07 -1.37
C GLY A 51 7.44 -1.66 -1.96
N GLU A 52 6.59 -1.23 -2.89
CA GLU A 52 6.65 0.11 -3.49
C GLU A 52 5.72 1.08 -2.76
N MET A 53 6.16 2.34 -2.59
CA MET A 53 5.32 3.38 -1.99
C MET A 53 4.10 3.67 -2.87
N ALA A 54 2.92 3.39 -2.33
CA ALA A 54 1.64 3.69 -2.97
C ALA A 54 1.04 5.01 -2.47
N GLN A 55 1.15 5.28 -1.17
CA GLN A 55 0.55 6.46 -0.54
C GLN A 55 1.27 6.84 0.75
N GLN A 56 1.20 8.12 1.13
CA GLN A 56 1.75 8.64 2.38
C GLN A 56 0.88 9.78 2.95
N GLY A 57 0.90 9.95 4.27
CA GLY A 57 0.14 10.98 4.97
C GLY A 57 -1.37 10.71 4.94
N TYR A 58 -2.12 11.45 4.12
CA TYR A 58 -3.56 11.27 4.04
C TYR A 58 -3.93 10.02 3.22
N LEU A 59 -4.70 9.12 3.83
CA LEU A 59 -5.18 7.89 3.19
C LEU A 59 -6.53 8.11 2.50
N ASP A 60 -6.50 8.15 1.18
CA ASP A 60 -7.67 8.08 0.32
C ASP A 60 -7.89 6.64 -0.17
N LEU A 61 -9.01 6.06 0.27
CA LEU A 61 -9.38 4.68 -0.07
C LEU A 61 -9.55 4.50 -1.58
N SER A 62 -10.06 5.50 -2.29
CA SER A 62 -10.36 5.37 -3.73
C SER A 62 -9.06 5.23 -4.53
N SER A 63 -8.07 6.06 -4.22
CA SER A 63 -6.73 5.99 -4.80
C SER A 63 -6.04 4.66 -4.51
N LEU A 64 -6.11 4.19 -3.27
CA LEU A 64 -5.48 2.92 -2.88
C LEU A 64 -6.11 1.72 -3.58
N VAL A 65 -7.44 1.70 -3.72
CA VAL A 65 -8.18 0.69 -4.48
C VAL A 65 -7.74 0.67 -5.94
N ALA A 66 -7.55 1.83 -6.57
CA ALA A 66 -7.08 1.91 -7.94
C ALA A 66 -5.65 1.38 -8.10
N VAL A 67 -4.75 1.64 -7.14
CA VAL A 67 -3.39 1.08 -7.13
C VAL A 67 -3.41 -0.44 -7.02
N VAL A 68 -4.19 -0.99 -6.08
CA VAL A 68 -4.32 -2.44 -5.89
C VAL A 68 -4.93 -3.10 -7.12
N ALA A 69 -5.99 -2.53 -7.70
CA ALA A 69 -6.61 -3.04 -8.93
C ALA A 69 -5.58 -3.13 -10.08
N ARG A 70 -4.78 -2.07 -10.29
CA ARG A 70 -3.74 -2.06 -11.33
C ARG A 70 -2.66 -3.13 -11.13
N LYS A 71 -2.32 -3.46 -9.88
CA LYS A 71 -1.35 -4.52 -9.56
C LYS A 71 -1.94 -5.92 -9.81
N LEU A 72 -3.22 -6.12 -9.50
CA LEU A 72 -3.90 -7.41 -9.69
C LEU A 72 -4.29 -7.69 -11.14
N GLU A 73 -4.78 -6.68 -11.86
CA GLU A 73 -5.34 -6.83 -13.22
C GLU A 73 -4.28 -6.64 -14.33
N GLY A 74 -3.08 -6.18 -13.96
CA GLY A 74 -2.02 -5.81 -14.91
C GLY A 74 -2.29 -4.46 -15.59
N PRO A 75 -1.36 -3.97 -16.44
CA PRO A 75 -1.61 -2.78 -17.22
C PRO A 75 -2.83 -3.02 -18.13
N PRO A 76 -3.68 -2.01 -18.37
CA PRO A 76 -4.79 -2.16 -19.30
C PRO A 76 -4.20 -2.59 -20.65
N THR A 77 -4.51 -3.82 -21.07
CA THR A 77 -4.22 -4.25 -22.43
C THR A 77 -4.90 -3.22 -23.33
N LYS A 78 -4.09 -2.33 -23.94
CA LYS A 78 -4.59 -1.45 -25.00
C LYS A 78 -5.34 -2.35 -25.95
N CYS A 79 -6.65 -2.14 -26.11
CA CYS A 79 -7.41 -2.76 -27.18
C CYS A 79 -6.65 -2.48 -28.46
N VAL A 80 -5.93 -3.48 -28.96
CA VAL A 80 -5.42 -3.47 -30.32
C VAL A 80 -6.69 -3.54 -31.16
N LYS A 81 -7.16 -2.38 -31.63
CA LYS A 81 -8.28 -2.28 -32.56
C LYS A 81 -7.82 -3.01 -33.83
N GLY A 82 -8.14 -4.30 -33.88
CA GLY A 82 -7.82 -5.16 -35.00
C GLY A 82 -8.64 -4.72 -36.21
N ARG A 83 -7.91 -4.18 -37.20
CA ARG A 83 -8.22 -3.99 -38.62
C ARG A 83 -9.58 -3.42 -38.98
#